data_AF-A0A3A4JQ82-F1
#
_entry.id   AF-A0A3A4JQ82-F1
#
_cell.length_a   1.000
_cell.length_b   1.000
_cell.length_c   1.000
_cell.angle_alpha   90.00
_cell.angle_beta   90.00
_cell.angle_gamma   90.00
#
_symmetry.space_group_name_H-M   'P 1'
#
loop_
_entity.id
_entity.type
_entity.pdbx_description
1 polymer ?
#
loop_
_entity_poly.entity_id
_entity_poly.type
_entity_poly.pdbx_seq_one_letter_code
_entity_poly.pdbx_strand_id
1 'polypeptide(L)'
;MFLNMQPRTEKSASIRKAVPPKYHLSNSGEEQQYEAIFFLKGNQSWPVSRDFHKMQYKEYKAIYYDPSASLFRRSLPVFVDEEALREFISIETPQEDPRIENLKWKLAALFESEPIEDGYNHPAEKVLENAIRELGDRTLTLTKSMVLDASQPSLGASVLRCLGRLPAAGAGQWAKALVSEALKSRSIEVRGAAIQAAENWGGDLMVEALREHKETVPWLNDYKEGVVRDLTGN
;
A
#
# COMPACT_ATOMS: atom_id res chain seq x y z
N MET A 1 1.17 39.87 -2.64
CA MET A 1 2.07 38.72 -2.52
C MET A 1 1.46 37.80 -1.45
N PHE A 2 0.60 36.87 -1.86
CA PHE A 2 -0.09 35.93 -0.97
C PHE A 2 0.27 34.51 -1.40
N LEU A 3 0.89 33.76 -0.49
CA LEU A 3 1.23 32.35 -0.70
C LEU A 3 -0.02 31.51 -0.47
N ASN A 4 -0.48 30.89 -1.56
CA ASN A 4 -1.60 29.95 -1.59
C ASN A 4 -1.05 28.57 -1.17
N MET A 5 -1.29 28.14 0.08
CA MET A 5 -0.97 26.78 0.53
C MET A 5 -2.16 25.87 0.26
N GLN A 6 -2.00 24.90 -0.66
CA GLN A 6 -2.97 23.83 -0.87
C GLN A 6 -2.86 22.74 0.22
N PRO A 7 -3.98 22.07 0.58
CA PRO A 7 -3.97 21.02 1.58
C PRO A 7 -3.26 19.76 1.08
N ARG A 8 -2.41 19.19 1.94
CA ARG A 8 -1.79 17.86 1.75
C ARG A 8 -2.88 16.78 1.85
N THR A 9 -2.97 15.92 0.83
CA THR A 9 -3.79 14.71 0.86
C THR A 9 -3.10 13.63 1.69
N GLU A 10 -3.70 13.25 2.81
CA GLU A 10 -3.30 12.08 3.60
C GLU A 10 -3.76 10.79 2.91
N LYS A 11 -2.89 9.76 2.93
CA LYS A 11 -3.18 8.43 2.40
C LYS A 11 -4.32 7.78 3.20
N SER A 12 -5.34 7.30 2.50
CA SER A 12 -6.48 6.58 3.07
C SER A 12 -6.04 5.30 3.78
N ALA A 13 -6.12 5.29 5.11
CA ALA A 13 -6.09 4.05 5.88
C ALA A 13 -7.37 3.25 5.59
N SER A 14 -7.25 1.93 5.43
CA SER A 14 -8.40 1.05 5.26
C SER A 14 -9.22 1.03 6.56
N ILE A 15 -10.40 1.64 6.53
CA ILE A 15 -11.35 1.65 7.65
C ILE A 15 -12.09 0.33 7.63
N ARG A 16 -11.77 -0.59 8.53
CA ARG A 16 -12.67 -1.71 8.84
C ARG A 16 -13.76 -1.19 9.75
N LYS A 17 -15.01 -1.15 9.25
CA LYS A 17 -16.20 -0.93 10.10
C LYS A 17 -16.40 -2.17 10.97
N ALA A 18 -15.82 -2.18 12.16
CA ALA A 18 -16.31 -3.06 13.22
C ALA A 18 -17.62 -2.44 13.77
N VAL A 19 -18.61 -3.28 14.07
CA VAL A 19 -19.82 -2.82 14.77
C VAL A 19 -19.37 -2.31 16.14
N PRO A 20 -19.49 -1.01 16.45
CA PRO A 20 -19.03 -0.51 17.73
C PRO A 20 -19.93 -1.09 18.84
N PRO A 21 -19.39 -1.37 20.03
CA PRO A 21 -20.21 -1.61 21.21
C PRO A 21 -21.12 -0.39 21.42
N LYS A 22 -22.40 -0.62 21.73
CA LYS A 22 -23.31 0.47 22.09
C LYS A 22 -22.91 0.98 23.47
N TYR A 23 -22.52 2.25 23.56
CA TYR A 23 -22.24 2.91 24.84
C TYR A 23 -23.41 3.83 25.20
N HIS A 24 -23.88 3.73 26.44
CA HIS A 24 -24.86 4.65 27.00
C HIS A 24 -24.12 5.71 27.84
N LEU A 25 -24.17 6.96 27.41
CA LEU A 25 -23.75 8.10 28.23
C LEU A 25 -24.98 8.70 28.90
N SER A 26 -25.23 8.38 30.17
CA SER A 26 -26.30 9.01 30.93
C SER A 26 -25.81 10.33 31.51
N ASN A 27 -26.00 11.43 30.79
CA ASN A 27 -25.98 12.78 31.35
C ASN A 27 -26.80 13.68 30.41
N SER A 28 -27.97 14.12 30.87
CA SER A 28 -29.09 14.74 30.13
C SER A 28 -30.01 13.74 29.42
N GLY A 29 -31.31 13.81 29.73
CA GLY A 29 -32.35 12.82 29.39
C GLY A 29 -32.74 12.71 27.91
N GLU A 30 -31.79 12.78 26.98
CA GLU A 30 -31.97 12.42 25.58
C GLU A 30 -30.99 11.31 25.22
N GLU A 31 -31.49 10.15 24.76
CA GLU A 31 -30.66 9.09 24.21
C GLU A 31 -30.03 9.55 22.89
N GLN A 32 -28.75 9.87 22.90
CA GLN A 32 -27.96 10.07 21.68
C GLN A 32 -27.04 8.87 21.48
N GLN A 33 -27.14 8.24 20.31
CA GLN A 33 -26.23 7.17 19.88
C GLN A 33 -24.99 7.79 19.25
N TYR A 34 -23.81 7.49 19.80
CA TYR A 34 -22.53 7.92 19.22
C TYR A 34 -21.81 6.73 18.60
N GLU A 35 -21.32 6.87 17.37
CA GLU A 35 -20.35 5.94 16.79
C GLU A 35 -18.93 6.36 17.18
N ALA A 36 -18.21 5.50 17.89
CA ALA A 36 -16.79 5.71 18.18
C ALA A 36 -15.94 5.15 17.02
N ILE A 37 -15.17 6.02 16.36
CA ILE A 37 -14.22 5.63 15.31
C ILE A 37 -12.81 5.69 15.90
N PHE A 38 -12.15 4.53 16.03
CA PHE A 38 -10.77 4.46 16.49
C PHE A 38 -9.80 4.58 15.31
N PHE A 39 -8.89 5.56 15.36
CA PHE A 39 -7.80 5.68 14.39
C PHE A 39 -6.53 5.05 14.97
N LEU A 40 -6.17 3.85 14.51
CA LEU A 40 -4.85 3.28 14.77
C LEU A 40 -3.84 3.91 13.81
N LYS A 41 -3.04 4.85 14.31
CA LYS A 41 -1.94 5.44 13.54
C LYS A 41 -0.78 4.45 13.52
N GLY A 42 -0.56 3.79 12.38
CA GLY A 42 0.44 2.74 12.20
C GLY A 42 1.89 3.21 12.40
N ASN A 43 2.71 2.28 12.92
CA ASN A 43 4.17 2.21 12.92
C ASN A 43 4.98 3.31 13.64
N GLN A 44 4.64 3.63 14.88
CA GLN A 44 5.66 4.12 15.83
C GLN A 44 5.75 3.18 17.03
N SER A 45 6.82 2.40 17.09
CA SER A 45 7.24 1.72 18.32
C SER A 45 7.69 2.80 19.31
N TRP A 46 6.91 2.98 20.39
CA TRP A 46 7.33 3.81 21.51
C TRP A 46 8.26 3.01 22.40
N PRO A 47 9.38 3.59 22.90
CA PRO A 47 10.27 2.87 23.81
C PRO A 47 9.51 2.55 25.10
N VAL A 48 9.30 1.27 25.37
CA VAL A 48 8.79 0.80 26.65
C VAL A 48 9.96 0.84 27.64
N SER A 49 10.06 1.94 28.39
CA SER A 49 10.94 2.04 29.55
C SER A 49 10.54 1.01 30.62
N ARG A 50 11.54 0.39 31.24
CA ARG A 50 11.43 -0.79 32.11
C ARG A 50 11.06 -0.50 33.56
N ASP A 51 10.63 0.71 33.90
CA ASP A 51 10.23 1.08 35.25
C ASP A 51 8.71 1.05 35.41
N PHE A 52 8.18 -0.18 35.46
CA PHE A 52 6.80 -0.46 35.84
C PHE A 52 6.74 -0.64 37.35
N HIS A 53 6.41 0.43 38.09
CA HIS A 53 5.58 0.38 39.30
C HIS A 53 5.23 1.82 39.69
N LYS A 54 3.94 2.15 39.65
CA LYS A 54 3.32 3.45 40.04
C LYS A 54 3.22 4.51 38.93
N MET A 55 2.40 4.25 37.92
CA MET A 55 1.60 5.29 37.25
C MET A 55 0.35 4.61 36.69
N GLN A 56 -0.76 4.72 37.43
CA GLN A 56 -2.07 4.33 36.94
C GLN A 56 -2.62 5.45 36.05
N TYR A 57 -3.31 5.06 34.97
CA TYR A 57 -3.93 5.89 33.93
C TYR A 57 -2.99 6.39 32.82
N LYS A 58 -2.99 5.67 31.68
CA LYS A 58 -2.62 6.24 30.38
C LYS A 58 -3.86 6.95 29.82
N GLU A 59 -3.79 8.27 29.65
CA GLU A 59 -4.82 9.01 28.92
C GLU A 59 -4.78 8.62 27.44
N TYR A 60 -5.86 8.01 26.96
CA TYR A 60 -6.09 7.81 25.53
C TYR A 60 -7.07 8.88 25.03
N LYS A 61 -6.66 9.68 24.04
CA LYS A 61 -7.55 10.64 23.37
C LYS A 61 -8.30 9.95 22.24
N ALA A 62 -9.56 9.62 22.46
CA ALA A 62 -10.48 9.31 21.36
C ALA A 62 -10.89 10.62 20.67
N ILE A 63 -10.94 10.64 19.34
CA ILE A 63 -11.43 11.77 18.57
C ILE A 63 -12.77 11.34 17.98
N TYR A 64 -13.85 11.93 18.48
CA TYR A 64 -15.18 11.74 17.93
C TYR A 64 -15.37 12.62 16.69
N TYR A 65 -15.99 12.07 15.65
CA TYR A 65 -16.41 12.82 14.47
C TYR A 65 -17.94 12.82 14.43
N ASP A 66 -18.53 13.99 14.72
CA ASP A 66 -19.95 14.22 14.50
C ASP A 66 -20.10 14.92 13.13
N PRO A 67 -20.69 14.25 12.12
CA PRO A 67 -20.85 14.83 10.80
C PRO A 67 -21.84 16.01 10.74
N SER A 68 -22.62 16.24 11.81
CA SER A 68 -23.61 17.32 11.90
C SER A 68 -23.12 18.54 12.71
N ALA A 69 -22.05 18.39 13.50
CA ALA A 69 -21.54 19.47 14.35
C ALA A 69 -20.37 20.23 13.68
N SER A 70 -20.62 21.47 13.28
CA SER A 70 -19.54 22.39 12.91
C SER A 70 -18.67 22.72 14.14
N LEU A 71 -17.43 22.19 14.14
CA LEU A 71 -16.28 22.71 14.90
C LEU A 71 -16.39 22.70 16.44
N PHE A 72 -16.59 21.54 17.07
CA PHE A 72 -16.15 21.35 18.46
C PHE A 72 -15.33 20.06 18.61
N ARG A 73 -13.99 20.19 18.61
CA ARG A 73 -13.09 19.15 19.13
C ARG A 73 -13.13 19.19 20.65
N ARG A 74 -14.11 18.54 21.28
CA ARG A 74 -14.00 18.20 22.70
C ARG A 74 -13.23 16.89 22.82
N SER A 75 -12.02 16.95 23.36
CA SER A 75 -11.34 15.75 23.85
C SER A 75 -12.00 15.36 25.17
N LEU A 76 -13.03 14.53 25.11
CA LEU A 76 -13.54 13.89 26.31
C LEU A 76 -12.62 12.71 26.64
N PRO A 77 -12.20 12.53 27.91
CA PRO A 77 -11.55 11.31 28.32
C PRO A 77 -12.53 10.16 28.14
N VAL A 78 -12.22 9.25 27.23
CA VAL A 78 -12.97 8.00 27.07
C VAL A 78 -12.31 6.98 27.97
N PHE A 79 -13.02 6.58 29.01
CA PHE A 79 -12.64 5.43 29.80
C PHE A 79 -13.03 4.19 28.99
N VAL A 80 -12.09 3.69 28.19
CA VAL A 80 -12.25 2.37 27.57
C VAL A 80 -11.89 1.35 28.64
N ASP A 81 -12.80 0.42 28.89
CA ASP A 81 -12.54 -0.72 29.76
C ASP A 81 -11.28 -1.44 29.30
N GLU A 82 -10.38 -1.74 30.25
CA GLU A 82 -9.09 -2.35 29.96
C GLU A 82 -9.26 -3.75 29.35
N GLU A 83 -10.35 -4.43 29.70
CA GLU A 83 -10.72 -5.73 29.15
C GLU A 83 -11.22 -5.61 27.70
N ALA A 84 -12.09 -4.65 27.40
CA ALA A 84 -12.51 -4.34 26.02
C ALA A 84 -11.35 -3.86 25.14
N LEU A 85 -10.41 -3.09 25.69
CA LEU A 85 -9.20 -2.65 24.97
C LEU A 85 -8.26 -3.82 24.72
N ARG A 86 -8.14 -4.77 25.66
CA ARG A 86 -7.40 -6.02 25.46
C ARG A 86 -8.06 -6.90 24.41
N GLU A 87 -9.39 -7.03 24.42
CA GLU A 87 -10.13 -7.79 23.41
C GLU A 87 -9.96 -7.18 22.01
N PHE A 88 -10.00 -5.84 21.93
CA PHE A 88 -9.77 -5.09 20.69
C PHE A 88 -8.32 -5.13 20.20
N ILE A 89 -7.32 -5.14 21.10
CA ILE A 89 -5.90 -5.30 20.75
C ILE A 89 -5.56 -6.77 20.49
N SER A 90 -6.32 -7.71 21.06
CA SER A 90 -6.25 -9.14 20.77
C SER A 90 -6.95 -9.52 19.47
N ILE A 91 -7.39 -8.54 18.67
CA ILE A 91 -7.53 -8.75 17.23
C ILE A 91 -6.12 -9.06 16.73
N GLU A 92 -5.76 -10.35 16.79
CA GLU A 92 -4.48 -10.87 16.38
C GLU A 92 -4.16 -10.22 15.04
N THR A 93 -3.11 -9.39 15.02
CA THR A 93 -2.52 -8.97 13.76
C THR A 93 -2.31 -10.26 12.97
N PRO A 94 -2.95 -10.44 11.80
CA PRO A 94 -2.89 -11.70 11.08
C PRO A 94 -1.43 -12.08 10.99
N GLN A 95 -1.03 -13.20 11.60
CA GLN A 95 0.37 -13.60 11.56
C GLN A 95 0.75 -13.68 10.09
N GLU A 96 1.71 -12.84 9.69
CA GLU A 96 2.22 -12.86 8.34
C GLU A 96 2.79 -14.25 8.07
N ASP A 97 2.39 -14.86 6.96
CA ASP A 97 2.84 -16.21 6.64
C ASP A 97 4.35 -16.16 6.45
N PRO A 98 5.11 -16.99 7.18
CA PRO A 98 6.57 -16.96 7.14
C PRO A 98 7.12 -17.18 5.72
N ARG A 99 6.35 -17.79 4.81
CA ARG A 99 6.71 -17.96 3.39
C ARG A 99 6.73 -16.63 2.64
N ILE A 100 5.86 -15.68 2.97
CA ILE A 100 5.79 -14.35 2.33
C ILE A 100 6.99 -13.51 2.75
N GLU A 101 7.32 -13.50 4.05
CA GLU A 101 8.51 -12.81 4.54
C GLU A 101 9.78 -13.43 3.96
N ASN A 102 9.88 -14.77 3.94
CA ASN A 102 11.02 -15.44 3.31
C ASN A 102 11.16 -15.09 1.82
N LEU A 103 10.03 -15.05 1.08
CA LEU A 103 10.02 -14.67 -0.32
C LEU A 103 10.57 -13.26 -0.55
N LYS A 104 10.15 -12.29 0.28
CA LYS A 104 10.64 -10.91 0.20
C LYS A 104 12.16 -10.83 0.33
N TRP A 105 12.72 -11.47 1.36
CA TRP A 105 14.17 -11.51 1.59
C TRP A 105 14.91 -12.22 0.46
N LYS A 106 14.37 -13.35 -0.01
CA LYS A 106 14.95 -14.12 -1.11
C LYS A 106 15.02 -13.30 -2.40
N LEU A 107 13.95 -12.56 -2.73
CA LEU A 107 13.94 -11.70 -3.91
C LEU A 107 14.95 -10.56 -3.79
N ALA A 108 14.99 -9.88 -2.63
CA ALA A 108 15.96 -8.82 -2.38
C ALA A 108 17.40 -9.32 -2.57
N ALA A 109 17.75 -10.46 -1.96
CA ALA A 109 19.09 -11.05 -2.10
C ALA A 109 19.44 -11.41 -3.56
N LEU A 110 18.48 -11.94 -4.33
CA LEU A 110 18.72 -12.27 -5.74
C LEU A 110 19.00 -11.03 -6.59
N PHE A 111 18.22 -9.97 -6.41
CA PHE A 111 18.42 -8.71 -7.13
C PHE A 111 19.67 -7.95 -6.72
N GLU A 112 20.15 -8.15 -5.50
CA GLU A 112 21.46 -7.63 -5.06
C GLU A 112 22.63 -8.42 -5.66
N SER A 113 22.45 -9.73 -5.88
CA SER A 113 23.52 -10.60 -6.38
C SER A 113 23.76 -10.49 -7.88
N GLU A 114 22.70 -10.26 -8.67
CA GLU A 114 22.77 -10.24 -10.14
C GLU A 114 21.91 -9.11 -10.71
N PRO A 115 22.42 -8.30 -11.66
CA PRO A 115 21.61 -7.31 -12.34
C PRO A 115 20.62 -7.99 -13.30
N ILE A 116 19.48 -7.34 -13.54
CA ILE A 116 18.55 -7.79 -14.59
C ILE A 116 19.06 -7.29 -15.93
N GLU A 117 19.44 -8.22 -16.79
CA GLU A 117 19.86 -7.94 -18.16
C GLU A 117 18.75 -8.30 -19.16
N ASP A 118 18.62 -7.53 -20.23
CA ASP A 118 17.69 -7.82 -21.30
C ASP A 118 18.21 -8.99 -22.16
N GLY A 119 17.30 -9.89 -22.53
CA GLY A 119 17.64 -11.12 -23.26
C GLY A 119 18.13 -12.28 -22.41
N TYR A 120 18.31 -12.10 -21.09
CA TYR A 120 18.70 -13.15 -20.16
C TYR A 120 17.64 -13.36 -19.08
N ASN A 121 17.44 -14.63 -18.70
CA ASN A 121 16.53 -15.01 -17.61
C ASN A 121 17.20 -14.72 -16.27
N HIS A 122 16.54 -13.95 -15.41
CA HIS A 122 17.01 -13.71 -14.06
C HIS A 122 16.50 -14.80 -13.09
N PRO A 123 17.30 -15.33 -12.14
CA PRO A 123 16.86 -16.39 -11.22
C PRO A 123 15.60 -16.05 -10.41
N ALA A 124 15.38 -14.76 -10.12
CA ALA A 124 14.18 -14.29 -9.42
C ALA A 124 12.88 -14.53 -10.21
N GLU A 125 12.93 -14.61 -11.54
CA GLU A 125 11.74 -14.88 -12.37
C GLU A 125 11.14 -16.25 -12.03
N LYS A 126 11.98 -17.29 -11.92
CA LYS A 126 11.56 -18.63 -11.52
C LYS A 126 11.02 -18.68 -10.09
N VAL A 127 11.62 -17.90 -9.18
CA VAL A 127 11.15 -17.79 -7.79
C VAL A 127 9.77 -17.14 -7.73
N LEU A 128 9.57 -16.05 -8.47
CA LEU A 128 8.29 -15.36 -8.58
C LEU A 128 7.23 -16.25 -9.22
N GLU A 129 7.55 -16.94 -10.31
CA GLU A 129 6.62 -17.84 -10.99
C GLU A 129 6.11 -18.94 -10.05
N ASN A 130 7.03 -19.60 -9.34
CA ASN A 130 6.66 -20.62 -8.35
C ASN A 130 5.81 -20.03 -7.22
N ALA A 131 6.21 -18.87 -6.69
CA ALA A 131 5.47 -18.21 -5.61
C ALA A 131 4.07 -17.74 -6.04
N ILE A 132 3.88 -17.30 -7.29
CA ILE A 132 2.56 -16.96 -7.84
C ILE A 132 1.70 -18.23 -7.92
N ARG A 133 2.26 -19.35 -8.38
CA ARG A 133 1.55 -20.62 -8.47
C ARG A 133 1.15 -21.19 -7.10
N GLU A 134 2.03 -21.07 -6.11
CA GLU A 134 1.85 -21.67 -4.78
C GLU A 134 1.03 -20.80 -3.82
N LEU A 135 1.21 -19.47 -3.87
CA LEU A 135 0.64 -18.54 -2.89
C LEU A 135 -0.36 -17.55 -3.52
N GLY A 136 -0.49 -17.52 -4.85
CA GLY A 136 -1.49 -16.75 -5.59
C GLY A 136 -1.46 -15.25 -5.28
N ASP A 137 -2.63 -14.72 -4.93
CA ASP A 137 -2.87 -13.30 -4.64
C ASP A 137 -1.96 -12.72 -3.55
N ARG A 138 -1.45 -13.57 -2.65
CA ARG A 138 -0.55 -13.12 -1.58
C ARG A 138 0.80 -12.70 -2.14
N THR A 139 1.32 -13.44 -3.12
CA THR A 139 2.54 -13.07 -3.85
C THR A 139 2.31 -11.78 -4.64
N LEU A 140 1.17 -11.68 -5.33
CA LEU A 140 0.83 -10.48 -6.10
C LEU A 140 0.67 -9.23 -5.20
N THR A 141 0.12 -9.40 -4.00
CA THR A 141 0.00 -8.33 -3.00
C THR A 141 1.36 -7.92 -2.46
N LEU A 142 2.22 -8.89 -2.13
CA LEU A 142 3.59 -8.63 -1.68
C LEU A 142 4.36 -7.85 -2.75
N THR A 143 4.40 -8.35 -3.99
CA THR A 143 5.19 -7.73 -5.06
C THR A 143 4.67 -6.36 -5.41
N LYS A 144 3.34 -6.14 -5.43
CA LYS A 144 2.76 -4.79 -5.55
C LYS A 144 3.27 -3.86 -4.45
N SER A 145 3.32 -4.30 -3.20
CA SER A 145 3.83 -3.47 -2.10
C SER A 145 5.32 -3.14 -2.26
N MET A 146 6.13 -4.07 -2.75
CA MET A 146 7.55 -3.86 -3.07
C MET A 146 7.74 -2.87 -4.23
N VAL A 147 6.94 -2.98 -5.29
CA VAL A 147 6.99 -2.06 -6.45
C VAL A 147 6.64 -0.63 -6.04
N LEU A 148 5.69 -0.46 -5.13
CA LEU A 148 5.18 0.84 -4.71
C LEU A 148 5.90 1.42 -3.47
N ASP A 149 6.89 0.72 -2.93
CA ASP A 149 7.73 1.21 -1.84
C ASP A 149 8.69 2.30 -2.32
N ALA A 150 8.31 3.55 -2.06
CA ALA A 150 9.11 4.73 -2.44
C ALA A 150 10.48 4.80 -1.76
N SER A 151 10.73 4.02 -0.69
CA SER A 151 12.03 3.97 -0.04
C SER A 151 13.04 3.09 -0.78
N GLN A 152 12.59 2.20 -1.66
CA GLN A 152 13.42 1.23 -2.38
C GLN A 152 13.05 1.15 -3.87
N PRO A 153 13.15 2.27 -4.63
CA PRO A 153 12.68 2.32 -6.01
C PRO A 153 13.39 1.34 -6.95
N SER A 154 14.69 1.09 -6.74
CA SER A 154 15.46 0.17 -7.59
C SER A 154 15.03 -1.29 -7.38
N LEU A 155 14.75 -1.69 -6.14
CA LEU A 155 14.15 -3.00 -5.84
C LEU A 155 12.77 -3.13 -6.49
N GLY A 156 11.94 -2.10 -6.36
CA GLY A 156 10.61 -2.07 -6.99
C GLY A 156 10.68 -2.18 -8.51
N ALA A 157 11.62 -1.48 -9.16
CA ALA A 157 11.85 -1.59 -10.59
C ALA A 157 12.30 -3.00 -10.99
N SER A 158 13.21 -3.62 -10.23
CA SER A 158 13.67 -4.99 -10.49
C SER A 158 12.55 -6.03 -10.36
N VAL A 159 11.73 -5.94 -9.31
CA VAL A 159 10.53 -6.78 -9.16
C VAL A 159 9.60 -6.61 -10.35
N LEU A 160 9.35 -5.38 -10.78
CA LEU A 160 8.42 -5.10 -11.88
C LEU A 160 8.94 -5.61 -13.23
N ARG A 161 10.25 -5.51 -13.51
CA ARG A 161 10.85 -6.08 -14.73
C ARG A 161 10.69 -7.60 -14.78
N CYS A 162 11.00 -8.29 -13.69
CA CYS A 162 10.81 -9.74 -13.64
C CYS A 162 9.34 -10.14 -13.75
N LEU A 163 8.42 -9.43 -13.07
CA LEU A 163 6.98 -9.66 -13.23
C LEU A 163 6.51 -9.45 -14.67
N GLY A 164 7.01 -8.40 -15.34
CA GLY A 164 6.70 -8.09 -16.73
C GLY A 164 7.02 -9.24 -17.68
N ARG A 165 8.04 -10.04 -17.38
CA ARG A 165 8.44 -11.21 -18.17
C ARG A 165 7.62 -12.47 -17.87
N LEU A 166 6.74 -12.44 -16.88
CA LEU A 166 5.90 -13.58 -16.49
C LEU A 166 4.47 -13.43 -17.04
N PRO A 167 4.02 -14.27 -17.99
CA PRO A 167 2.67 -14.20 -18.55
C PRO A 167 1.56 -14.34 -17.50
N ALA A 168 1.79 -15.16 -16.46
CA ALA A 168 0.83 -15.39 -15.38
C ALA A 168 0.54 -14.14 -14.53
N ALA A 169 1.46 -13.17 -14.51
CA ALA A 169 1.27 -11.91 -13.80
C ALA A 169 0.54 -10.86 -14.66
N GLY A 170 0.59 -10.99 -16.00
CA GLY A 170 0.14 -9.95 -16.93
C GLY A 170 -1.36 -9.88 -17.23
N ALA A 171 -2.17 -10.75 -16.62
CA ALA A 171 -3.58 -10.86 -16.97
C ALA A 171 -4.48 -9.93 -16.15
N GLY A 172 -5.33 -9.18 -16.85
CA GLY A 172 -6.53 -8.54 -16.29
C GLY A 172 -6.29 -7.25 -15.49
N GLN A 173 -7.26 -6.94 -14.62
CA GLN A 173 -7.34 -5.65 -13.93
C GLN A 173 -6.23 -5.44 -12.89
N TRP A 174 -5.69 -6.51 -12.32
CA TRP A 174 -4.59 -6.41 -11.37
C TRP A 174 -3.33 -5.83 -12.05
N ALA A 175 -2.97 -6.37 -13.22
CA ALA A 175 -1.81 -5.92 -13.99
C ALA A 175 -1.96 -4.44 -14.39
N LYS A 176 -3.16 -4.05 -14.88
CA LYS A 176 -3.48 -2.66 -15.21
C LYS A 176 -3.29 -1.75 -14.00
N ALA A 177 -3.88 -2.11 -12.85
CA ALA A 177 -3.76 -1.31 -11.64
C ALA A 177 -2.31 -1.15 -11.17
N LEU A 178 -1.52 -2.24 -11.21
CA LEU A 178 -0.11 -2.18 -10.86
C LEU A 178 0.68 -1.23 -11.78
N VAL A 179 0.52 -1.36 -13.10
CA VAL A 179 1.18 -0.48 -14.08
C VAL A 179 0.74 0.98 -13.88
N SER A 180 -0.56 1.26 -13.79
CA SER A 180 -1.08 2.61 -13.59
C SER A 180 -0.59 3.25 -12.29
N GLU A 181 -0.39 2.47 -11.22
CA GLU A 181 0.17 2.97 -9.96
C GLU A 181 1.69 3.18 -10.06
N ALA A 182 2.42 2.25 -10.69
CA ALA A 182 3.86 2.35 -10.88
C ALA A 182 4.26 3.52 -11.79
N LEU A 183 3.46 3.82 -12.83
CA LEU A 183 3.62 4.99 -13.70
C LEU A 183 3.51 6.32 -12.94
N LYS A 184 2.85 6.36 -11.77
CA LYS A 184 2.76 7.56 -10.92
C LYS A 184 3.98 7.72 -10.00
N SER A 185 4.92 6.77 -10.01
CA SER A 185 6.12 6.82 -9.18
C SER A 185 6.99 8.04 -9.51
N ARG A 186 7.63 8.61 -8.48
CA ARG A 186 8.63 9.67 -8.68
C ARG A 186 9.93 9.13 -9.30
N SER A 187 10.21 7.84 -9.13
CA SER A 187 11.39 7.20 -9.71
C SER A 187 11.22 6.94 -11.20
N ILE A 188 12.16 7.45 -12.00
CA ILE A 188 12.22 7.21 -13.45
C ILE A 188 12.40 5.71 -13.72
N GLU A 189 13.18 5.01 -12.90
CA GLU A 189 13.43 3.57 -13.04
C GLU A 189 12.14 2.74 -12.91
N VAL A 190 11.30 3.08 -11.93
CA VAL A 190 10.01 2.39 -11.72
C VAL A 190 9.05 2.66 -12.86
N ARG A 191 8.98 3.91 -13.36
CA ARG A 191 8.14 4.24 -14.52
C ARG A 191 8.61 3.53 -15.79
N GLY A 192 9.91 3.48 -16.02
CA GLY A 192 10.50 2.72 -17.13
C GLY A 192 10.20 1.23 -17.05
N ALA A 193 10.37 0.62 -15.88
CA ALA A 193 10.01 -0.78 -15.66
C ALA A 193 8.50 -1.03 -15.86
N ALA A 194 7.64 -0.06 -15.52
CA ALA A 194 6.20 -0.17 -15.75
C ALA A 194 5.84 -0.13 -17.24
N ILE A 195 6.49 0.71 -18.02
CA ILE A 195 6.31 0.76 -19.48
C ILE A 195 6.77 -0.56 -20.11
N GLN A 196 7.93 -1.09 -19.71
CA GLN A 196 8.45 -2.37 -20.19
C GLN A 196 7.55 -3.55 -19.78
N ALA A 197 7.00 -3.55 -18.56
CA ALA A 197 6.03 -4.57 -18.15
C ALA A 197 4.74 -4.51 -18.98
N ALA A 198 4.25 -3.29 -19.27
CA ALA A 198 3.10 -3.07 -20.13
C ALA A 198 3.34 -3.52 -21.58
N GLU A 199 4.53 -3.29 -22.11
CA GLU A 199 4.98 -3.79 -23.42
C GLU A 199 4.93 -5.32 -23.47
N ASN A 200 5.52 -6.00 -22.47
CA ASN A 200 5.58 -7.45 -22.43
C ASN A 200 4.21 -8.11 -22.26
N TRP A 201 3.32 -7.52 -21.45
CA TRP A 201 1.99 -8.06 -21.22
C TRP A 201 1.01 -7.74 -22.35
N GLY A 202 1.17 -6.58 -22.98
CA GLY A 202 0.38 -6.15 -24.12
C GLY A 202 -1.13 -6.04 -23.87
N GLY A 203 -1.88 -5.89 -24.95
CA GLY A 203 -3.34 -5.83 -24.94
C GLY A 203 -3.94 -4.46 -24.55
N ASP A 204 -5.25 -4.34 -24.74
CA ASP A 204 -5.98 -3.08 -24.65
C ASP A 204 -5.86 -2.40 -23.28
N LEU A 205 -5.81 -3.20 -22.21
CA LEU A 205 -5.67 -2.67 -20.84
C LEU A 205 -4.32 -1.98 -20.61
N MET A 206 -3.24 -2.51 -21.21
CA MET A 206 -1.92 -1.89 -21.11
C MET A 206 -1.84 -0.63 -21.95
N VAL A 207 -2.41 -0.65 -23.16
CA VAL A 207 -2.54 0.54 -24.02
C VAL A 207 -3.32 1.64 -23.30
N GLU A 208 -4.44 1.30 -22.64
CA GLU A 208 -5.23 2.24 -21.85
C GLU A 208 -4.39 2.85 -20.71
N ALA A 209 -3.72 2.02 -19.91
CA ALA A 209 -2.87 2.49 -18.81
C ALA A 209 -1.75 3.43 -19.26
N LEU A 210 -1.11 3.13 -20.40
CA LEU A 210 -0.03 3.95 -20.97
C LEU A 210 -0.56 5.29 -21.53
N ARG A 211 -1.73 5.30 -22.18
CA ARG A 211 -2.35 6.52 -22.71
C ARG A 211 -2.86 7.46 -21.63
N GLU A 212 -3.37 6.92 -20.52
CA GLU A 212 -3.79 7.71 -19.36
C GLU A 212 -2.63 8.42 -18.66
N HIS A 213 -1.41 7.87 -18.77
CA HIS A 213 -0.22 8.44 -18.13
C HIS A 213 0.41 9.57 -18.94
N LYS A 214 0.64 10.71 -18.29
CA LYS A 214 1.39 11.85 -18.82
C LYS A 214 2.83 11.78 -18.34
N GLU A 215 3.72 11.24 -19.17
CA GLU A 215 5.15 11.20 -18.84
C GLU A 215 5.79 12.57 -19.02
N THR A 216 6.67 12.93 -18.08
CA THR A 216 7.33 14.24 -18.01
C THR A 216 8.76 14.21 -18.54
N VAL A 217 9.38 13.03 -18.55
CA VAL A 217 10.75 12.82 -19.06
C VAL A 217 10.69 12.54 -20.56
N PRO A 218 11.30 13.38 -21.42
CA PRO A 218 11.11 13.30 -22.88
C PRO A 218 11.41 11.93 -23.48
N TRP A 219 12.60 11.38 -23.21
CA TRP A 219 13.00 10.08 -23.77
C TRP A 219 12.11 8.92 -23.31
N LEU A 220 11.59 9.01 -22.08
CA LEU A 220 10.71 7.98 -21.53
C LEU A 220 9.31 8.10 -22.13
N ASN A 221 8.87 9.32 -22.42
CA ASN A 221 7.64 9.55 -23.17
C ASN A 221 7.77 9.01 -24.60
N ASP A 222 8.89 9.25 -25.28
CA ASP A 222 9.12 8.70 -26.62
C ASP A 222 9.09 7.17 -26.62
N TYR A 223 9.71 6.53 -25.62
CA TYR A 223 9.62 5.08 -25.43
C TYR A 223 8.17 4.62 -25.19
N LYS A 224 7.44 5.27 -24.28
CA LYS A 224 6.03 4.98 -24.00
C LYS A 224 5.15 5.09 -25.25
N GLU A 225 5.30 6.15 -26.04
CA GLU A 225 4.55 6.33 -27.30
C GLU A 225 4.94 5.29 -28.35
N GLY A 226 6.21 4.89 -28.39
CA GLY A 226 6.69 3.75 -29.20
C GLY A 226 5.96 2.46 -28.84
N VAL A 227 5.93 2.10 -27.55
CA VAL A 227 5.21 0.91 -27.05
C VAL A 227 3.72 0.97 -27.40
N VAL A 228 3.06 2.11 -27.21
CA VAL A 228 1.64 2.27 -27.57
C VAL A 228 1.41 2.05 -29.07
N ARG A 229 2.30 2.56 -29.92
CA ARG A 229 2.23 2.37 -31.37
C ARG A 229 2.39 0.89 -31.72
N ASP A 230 3.41 0.23 -31.18
CA ASP A 230 3.72 -1.17 -31.46
C ASP A 230 2.59 -2.11 -31.02
N LEU A 231 1.99 -1.84 -29.84
CA LEU A 231 0.84 -2.61 -29.33
C LEU A 231 -0.46 -2.36 -30.11
N THR A 232 -0.59 -1.24 -30.82
CA THR A 232 -1.79 -0.91 -31.61
C THR A 232 -1.64 -1.13 -33.12
N GLY A 233 -0.44 -1.46 -33.59
CA GLY A 233 -0.15 -1.72 -35.01
C GLY A 233 -0.20 -0.48 -35.91
N ASN A 234 0.05 0.71 -35.35
CA ASN A 234 0.06 1.98 -36.11
C ASN A 234 1.46 2.41 -36.56
#